data_AF-A0A382A6L6-F1
#
_entry.id   AF-A0A382A6L6-F1
#
_cell.length_a   1.000
_cell.length_b   1.000
_cell.length_c   1.000
_cell.angle_alpha   90.00
_cell.angle_beta   90.00
_cell.angle_gamma   90.00
#
_symmetry.space_group_name_H-M   'P 1'
#
loop_
_entity.id
_entity.type
_entity.pdbx_description
1 polymer ?
#
loop_
_entity_poly.entity_id
_entity_poly.type
_entity_poly.pdbx_seq_one_letter_code
_entity_poly.pdbx_strand_id
1 'polypeptide(L)'
;MAVKKALTKVSVNGTSSDRDKTLELALAQIEKAFGRGAVMRLGDSPSDNAVRSIPTGSIALDLALGIGGLPRGRIIEIFGAESAGKTTLAMSAIAEAQAAGGQAAFIDVEHAMDPAYARVIGVDVDKLLISQPDSAEQALEITEYLIRSGALDIIVVDSVAALVPAAELEGDMGDMQIGLQARIMSQALRKLTGIIHKTETACIFINQLREKVGVVFGNPEVTPGGRALKFYSSVRIDLRRVEAVKVGQDIIGNRVRARVVKNKVAAPFRKAELEIMFKSGISKEGSLLDLGVENGTIRKSGSFYSYDNVRLGQGREASRQFLKVNTDIRDQIEATIRNGQDTVTAAEGVNTETSTQK
;
A
#
# COMPACT_ATOMS: atom_id res chain seq x y z
N MET A 1 -37.35 12.73 4.43
CA MET A 1 -37.97 12.80 5.78
C MET A 1 -38.91 11.60 6.01
N ALA A 2 -38.40 10.39 6.24
CA ALA A 2 -39.27 9.23 6.50
C ALA A 2 -38.70 8.18 7.48
N VAL A 3 -37.63 8.50 8.23
CA VAL A 3 -36.98 7.54 9.16
C VAL A 3 -37.27 7.86 10.63
N LYS A 4 -38.01 8.94 10.93
CA LYS A 4 -38.08 9.48 12.30
C LYS A 4 -39.24 8.97 13.16
N LYS A 5 -39.94 7.91 12.78
CA LYS A 5 -41.17 7.50 13.49
C LYS A 5 -41.31 5.97 13.68
N ALA A 6 -40.35 5.35 14.36
CA ALA A 6 -40.53 4.07 15.07
C ALA A 6 -39.32 3.76 15.95
N LEU A 7 -39.08 4.53 17.00
CA LEU A 7 -38.22 4.11 18.11
C LEU A 7 -39.09 4.06 19.37
N THR A 8 -39.91 3.01 19.43
CA THR A 8 -40.70 2.65 20.60
C THR A 8 -39.76 2.23 21.72
N LYS A 9 -40.02 2.71 22.95
CA LYS A 9 -39.22 2.42 24.16
C LYS A 9 -39.00 0.91 24.33
N VAL A 10 -37.74 0.46 24.26
CA VAL A 10 -37.37 -0.93 24.55
C VAL A 10 -37.27 -1.10 26.07
N SER A 11 -38.11 -1.98 26.63
CA SER A 11 -38.03 -2.43 28.03
C SER A 11 -36.82 -3.35 28.19
N VAL A 12 -35.92 -3.03 29.13
CA VAL A 12 -34.61 -3.71 29.30
C VAL A 12 -34.72 -5.04 30.08
N ASN A 13 -35.92 -5.41 30.54
CA ASN A 13 -36.17 -6.54 31.46
C ASN A 13 -36.69 -7.82 30.77
N GLY A 14 -36.12 -8.22 29.63
CA GLY A 14 -36.43 -9.49 28.95
C GLY A 14 -35.44 -10.61 29.28
N THR A 15 -35.91 -11.86 29.26
CA THR A 15 -35.07 -13.08 29.32
C THR A 15 -34.09 -13.14 28.14
N SER A 16 -33.01 -13.95 28.19
CA SER A 16 -32.03 -14.02 27.09
C SER A 16 -32.68 -14.32 25.73
N SER A 17 -33.65 -15.23 25.72
CA SER A 17 -34.47 -15.58 24.55
C SER A 17 -35.23 -14.38 23.95
N ASP A 18 -35.76 -13.48 24.77
CA ASP A 18 -36.50 -12.31 24.28
C ASP A 18 -35.56 -11.24 23.69
N ARG A 19 -34.34 -11.13 24.24
CA ARG A 19 -33.30 -10.27 23.70
C ARG A 19 -32.81 -10.77 22.35
N ASP A 20 -32.63 -12.07 22.19
CA ASP A 20 -32.19 -12.68 20.93
C ASP A 20 -33.23 -12.50 19.81
N LYS A 21 -34.52 -12.73 20.11
CA LYS A 21 -35.61 -12.46 19.15
C LYS A 21 -35.71 -10.99 18.76
N THR A 22 -35.55 -10.08 19.73
CA THR A 22 -35.56 -8.64 19.48
C THR A 22 -34.38 -8.23 18.59
N LEU A 23 -33.21 -8.82 18.83
CA LEU A 23 -32.01 -8.62 18.03
C LEU A 23 -32.22 -9.13 16.59
N GLU A 24 -32.75 -10.34 16.40
CA GLU A 24 -33.02 -10.90 15.08
C GLU A 24 -34.01 -10.03 14.27
N LEU A 25 -35.07 -9.55 14.91
CA LEU A 25 -36.02 -8.63 14.29
C LEU A 25 -35.34 -7.31 13.87
N ALA A 26 -34.46 -6.76 14.72
CA ALA A 26 -33.70 -5.56 14.40
C ALA A 26 -32.73 -5.81 13.23
N LEU A 27 -32.01 -6.93 13.22
CA LEU A 27 -31.11 -7.32 12.12
C LEU A 27 -31.88 -7.45 10.80
N ALA A 28 -33.04 -8.12 10.80
CA ALA A 28 -33.88 -8.28 9.61
C ALA A 28 -34.44 -6.93 9.11
N GLN A 29 -34.80 -6.02 10.01
CA GLN A 29 -35.23 -4.67 9.65
C GLN A 29 -34.09 -3.85 9.02
N ILE A 30 -32.87 -3.96 9.57
CA ILE A 30 -31.69 -3.29 9.02
C ILE A 30 -31.38 -3.83 7.62
N GLU A 31 -31.38 -5.16 7.44
CA GLU A 31 -31.13 -5.79 6.14
C GLU A 31 -32.19 -5.40 5.09
N LYS A 32 -33.47 -5.34 5.50
CA LYS A 32 -34.56 -4.89 4.62
C LYS A 32 -34.44 -3.41 4.22
N ALA A 33 -33.99 -2.56 5.15
CA ALA A 33 -33.89 -1.12 4.91
C ALA A 33 -32.61 -0.71 4.15
N PHE A 34 -31.51 -1.41 4.37
CA PHE A 34 -30.17 -1.00 3.91
C PHE A 34 -29.48 -2.03 2.99
N GLY A 35 -30.11 -3.20 2.77
CA GLY A 35 -29.63 -4.26 1.90
C GLY A 35 -28.90 -5.39 2.63
N ARG A 36 -28.70 -6.51 1.91
CA ARG A 36 -27.90 -7.65 2.36
C ARG A 36 -26.49 -7.20 2.77
N GLY A 37 -26.04 -7.66 3.94
CA GLY A 37 -24.71 -7.34 4.47
C GLY A 37 -24.60 -5.97 5.16
N ALA A 38 -25.70 -5.22 5.31
CA ALA A 38 -25.69 -3.94 6.05
C ALA A 38 -25.35 -4.12 7.54
N VAL A 39 -25.64 -5.29 8.10
CA VAL A 39 -25.24 -5.71 9.44
C VAL A 39 -24.99 -7.22 9.43
N MET A 40 -23.85 -7.65 9.96
CA MET A 40 -23.45 -9.04 10.05
C MET A 40 -22.74 -9.27 11.38
N ARG A 41 -22.78 -10.50 11.90
CA ARG A 41 -21.88 -10.85 13.01
C ARG A 41 -20.47 -10.94 12.47
N LEU A 42 -19.49 -10.50 13.25
CA LEU A 42 -18.09 -10.46 12.83
C LEU A 42 -17.55 -11.85 12.44
N GLY A 43 -18.03 -12.92 13.08
CA GLY A 43 -17.69 -14.31 12.77
C GLY A 43 -18.53 -14.96 11.66
N ASP A 44 -19.64 -14.34 11.25
CA ASP A 44 -20.50 -14.82 10.15
C ASP A 44 -20.09 -14.20 8.80
N SER A 45 -19.14 -13.26 8.82
CA SER A 45 -18.41 -12.89 7.61
C SER A 45 -17.77 -14.16 7.05
N PRO A 46 -17.90 -14.43 5.73
CA PRO A 46 -17.31 -15.63 5.12
C PRO A 46 -15.87 -15.78 5.61
N SER A 47 -15.53 -17.01 6.00
CA SER A 47 -14.34 -17.47 6.72
C SER A 47 -12.99 -17.26 5.99
N ASP A 48 -12.92 -16.25 5.12
CA ASP A 48 -11.82 -15.84 4.24
C ASP A 48 -11.37 -14.40 4.59
N ASN A 49 -11.35 -14.05 5.88
CA ASN A 49 -10.98 -12.72 6.40
C ASN A 49 -9.51 -12.30 6.12
N ALA A 50 -8.78 -13.03 5.27
CA ALA A 50 -7.50 -12.59 4.75
C ALA A 50 -7.74 -11.39 3.82
N VAL A 51 -7.32 -10.21 4.27
CA VAL A 51 -7.36 -9.00 3.43
C VAL A 51 -6.56 -9.27 2.16
N ARG A 52 -7.25 -9.36 1.02
CA ARG A 52 -6.61 -9.56 -0.29
C ARG A 52 -5.60 -8.44 -0.54
N SER A 53 -4.48 -8.80 -1.15
CA SER A 53 -3.38 -7.88 -1.39
C SER A 53 -2.91 -7.89 -2.84
N ILE A 54 -2.22 -6.81 -3.22
CA ILE A 54 -1.50 -6.67 -4.50
C ILE A 54 0.00 -6.66 -4.16
N PRO A 55 0.83 -7.56 -4.72
CA PRO A 55 2.26 -7.55 -4.50
C PRO A 55 2.87 -6.18 -4.84
N THR A 56 3.89 -5.79 -4.09
CA THR A 56 4.56 -4.49 -4.30
C THR A 56 5.65 -4.54 -5.38
N GLY A 57 5.96 -5.73 -5.89
CA GLY A 57 7.17 -6.03 -6.67
C GLY A 57 8.42 -6.21 -5.82
N SER A 58 8.30 -6.05 -4.49
CA SER A 58 9.34 -6.39 -3.53
C SER A 58 8.85 -7.40 -2.50
N ILE A 59 9.42 -8.60 -2.56
CA ILE A 59 9.21 -9.61 -1.52
C ILE A 59 9.53 -9.09 -0.12
N ALA A 60 10.58 -8.28 0.05
CA ALA A 60 10.95 -7.75 1.36
C ALA A 60 9.85 -6.82 1.92
N LEU A 61 9.27 -5.99 1.06
CA LEU A 61 8.17 -5.10 1.48
C LEU A 61 6.87 -5.87 1.67
N ASP A 62 6.57 -6.85 0.83
CA ASP A 62 5.40 -7.72 0.97
C ASP A 62 5.37 -8.43 2.32
N LEU A 63 6.53 -8.97 2.74
CA LEU A 63 6.71 -9.59 4.06
C LEU A 63 6.63 -8.56 5.21
N ALA A 64 7.21 -7.38 5.02
CA ALA A 64 7.11 -6.29 6.00
C ALA A 64 5.66 -5.77 6.16
N LEU A 65 4.83 -5.87 5.11
CA LEU A 65 3.41 -5.54 5.17
C LEU A 65 2.57 -6.60 5.87
N GLY A 66 3.07 -7.84 5.97
CA GLY A 66 2.48 -8.94 6.75
C GLY A 66 1.27 -9.62 6.13
N ILE A 67 0.75 -9.11 5.01
CA ILE A 67 -0.34 -9.72 4.23
C ILE A 67 0.08 -10.03 2.79
N GLY A 68 1.38 -10.01 2.51
CA GLY A 68 1.93 -10.31 1.19
C GLY A 68 1.83 -9.19 0.16
N GLY A 69 1.43 -7.97 0.53
CA GLY A 69 1.37 -6.83 -0.38
C GLY A 69 0.50 -5.66 0.11
N LEU A 70 0.13 -4.77 -0.80
CA LEU A 70 -0.75 -3.63 -0.55
C LEU A 70 -2.20 -4.10 -0.42
N PRO A 71 -2.94 -3.69 0.62
CA PRO A 71 -4.30 -4.16 0.84
C PRO A 71 -5.28 -3.60 -0.19
N ARG A 72 -6.06 -4.48 -0.81
CA ARG A 72 -7.20 -4.14 -1.66
C ARG A 72 -8.31 -3.49 -0.86
N GLY A 73 -9.09 -2.64 -1.53
CA GLY A 73 -10.20 -1.90 -0.92
C GLY A 73 -9.80 -0.93 0.18
N ARG A 74 -8.54 -0.45 0.16
CA ARG A 74 -7.99 0.47 1.15
C ARG A 74 -7.25 1.63 0.49
N ILE A 75 -7.11 2.70 1.26
CA ILE A 75 -6.24 3.82 0.93
C ILE A 75 -4.83 3.53 1.47
N ILE A 76 -3.81 3.74 0.64
CA ILE A 76 -2.40 3.61 0.96
C ILE A 76 -1.73 4.96 0.71
N GLU A 77 -0.85 5.41 1.61
CA GLU A 77 0.01 6.57 1.36
C GLU A 77 1.47 6.10 1.23
N ILE A 78 2.10 6.40 0.10
CA ILE A 78 3.54 6.22 -0.11
C ILE A 78 4.16 7.62 -0.09
N PHE A 79 5.01 7.90 0.88
CA PHE A 79 5.63 9.21 1.03
C PHE A 79 7.12 9.11 1.33
N GLY A 80 7.84 10.20 1.15
CA GLY A 80 9.29 10.22 1.33
C GLY A 80 9.95 11.38 0.62
N ALA A 81 11.27 11.45 0.74
CA ALA A 81 12.09 12.45 0.07
C ALA A 81 11.98 12.35 -1.46
N GLU A 82 12.42 13.39 -2.15
CA GLU A 82 12.60 13.37 -3.60
C GLU A 82 13.56 12.24 -4.01
N SER A 83 13.34 11.66 -5.19
CA SER A 83 14.16 10.55 -5.72
C SER A 83 14.26 9.31 -4.81
N ALA A 84 13.40 9.17 -3.81
CA ALA A 84 13.34 7.98 -2.95
C ALA A 84 12.63 6.78 -3.61
N GLY A 85 12.16 6.92 -4.86
CA GLY A 85 11.52 5.84 -5.62
C GLY A 85 10.03 5.63 -5.35
N LYS A 86 9.31 6.68 -4.90
CA LYS A 86 7.86 6.63 -4.62
C LYS A 86 7.05 6.19 -5.83
N THR A 87 7.20 6.90 -6.95
CA THR A 87 6.55 6.59 -8.23
C THR A 87 7.00 5.22 -8.75
N THR A 88 8.28 4.86 -8.60
CA THR A 88 8.76 3.52 -8.99
C THR A 88 8.08 2.40 -8.21
N LEU A 89 7.90 2.55 -6.89
CA LEU A 89 7.19 1.57 -6.08
C LEU A 89 5.71 1.47 -6.47
N ALA A 90 5.05 2.60 -6.72
CA ALA A 90 3.65 2.60 -7.15
C ALA A 90 3.47 1.97 -8.54
N MET A 91 4.36 2.29 -9.50
CA MET A 91 4.37 1.67 -10.83
C MET A 91 4.68 0.17 -10.76
N SER A 92 5.55 -0.25 -9.85
CA SER A 92 5.82 -1.67 -9.63
C SER A 92 4.57 -2.39 -9.13
N ALA A 93 3.80 -1.80 -8.21
CA ALA A 93 2.53 -2.37 -7.76
C ALA A 93 1.47 -2.40 -8.89
N ILE A 94 1.46 -1.41 -9.78
CA ILE A 94 0.63 -1.43 -11.00
C ILE A 94 1.02 -2.59 -11.90
N ALA A 95 2.32 -2.79 -12.16
CA ALA A 95 2.82 -3.88 -12.99
C ALA A 95 2.40 -5.25 -12.43
N GLU A 96 2.50 -5.45 -11.11
CA GLU A 96 2.04 -6.67 -10.43
C GLU A 96 0.51 -6.86 -10.56
N ALA A 97 -0.28 -5.79 -10.42
CA ALA A 97 -1.73 -5.87 -10.61
C ALA A 97 -2.11 -6.24 -12.05
N GLN A 98 -1.45 -5.65 -13.05
CA GLN A 98 -1.67 -5.95 -14.47
C GLN A 98 -1.20 -7.36 -14.82
N ALA A 99 -0.08 -7.83 -14.27
CA ALA A 99 0.41 -9.19 -14.45
C ALA A 99 -0.59 -10.24 -13.92
N ALA A 100 -1.36 -9.90 -12.88
CA ALA A 100 -2.46 -10.70 -12.36
C ALA A 100 -3.77 -10.57 -13.19
N GLY A 101 -3.74 -9.88 -14.34
CA GLY A 101 -4.90 -9.64 -15.21
C GLY A 101 -5.82 -8.49 -14.76
N GLY A 102 -5.39 -7.72 -13.75
CA GLY A 102 -6.15 -6.59 -13.22
C GLY A 102 -6.05 -5.32 -14.05
N GLN A 103 -6.94 -4.38 -13.77
CA GLN A 103 -6.97 -3.06 -14.40
C GLN A 103 -6.38 -1.99 -13.48
N ALA A 104 -5.63 -1.06 -14.08
CA ALA A 104 -4.91 -0.02 -13.35
C ALA A 104 -5.21 1.37 -13.92
N ALA A 105 -5.18 2.38 -13.05
CA ALA A 105 -5.22 3.78 -13.45
C ALA A 105 -4.13 4.61 -12.73
N PHE A 106 -3.65 5.63 -13.41
CA PHE A 106 -2.66 6.57 -12.90
C PHE A 106 -3.12 8.01 -13.12
N ILE A 107 -3.28 8.75 -12.03
CA ILE A 107 -3.63 10.18 -12.04
C ILE A 107 -2.33 10.96 -11.87
N ASP A 108 -1.78 11.41 -12.99
CA ASP A 108 -0.51 12.12 -13.10
C ASP A 108 -0.75 13.63 -12.95
N VAL A 109 -0.77 14.09 -11.72
CA VAL A 109 -0.92 15.51 -11.35
C VAL A 109 0.44 16.23 -11.42
N GLU A 110 1.56 15.50 -11.28
CA GLU A 110 2.90 16.07 -11.44
C GLU A 110 3.32 16.25 -12.91
N HIS A 111 2.56 15.74 -13.87
CA HIS A 111 2.89 15.70 -15.31
C HIS A 111 4.30 15.13 -15.58
N ALA A 112 4.71 14.17 -14.77
CA ALA A 112 6.09 13.68 -14.71
C ALA A 112 6.20 12.20 -15.10
N MET A 113 5.11 11.57 -15.55
CA MET A 113 5.14 10.16 -15.93
C MET A 113 5.95 9.94 -17.22
N ASP A 114 6.95 9.05 -17.15
CA ASP A 114 7.70 8.56 -18.31
C ASP A 114 7.19 7.17 -18.75
N PRO A 115 6.47 7.05 -19.89
CA PRO A 115 6.00 5.78 -20.40
C PRO A 115 7.12 4.79 -20.73
N ALA A 116 8.30 5.27 -21.15
CA ALA A 116 9.43 4.40 -21.47
C ALA A 116 9.96 3.73 -20.21
N TYR A 117 10.10 4.48 -19.12
CA TYR A 117 10.49 3.93 -17.82
C TYR A 117 9.39 3.03 -17.21
N ALA A 118 8.11 3.36 -17.38
CA ALA A 118 7.01 2.51 -16.95
C ALA A 118 7.05 1.12 -17.61
N ARG A 119 7.30 1.04 -18.93
CA ARG A 119 7.51 -0.24 -19.63
C ARG A 119 8.69 -1.01 -19.06
N VAL A 120 9.78 -0.34 -18.71
CA VAL A 120 10.97 -0.96 -18.10
C VAL A 120 10.65 -1.59 -16.73
N ILE A 121 9.76 -0.97 -15.95
CA ILE A 121 9.27 -1.53 -14.67
C ILE A 121 8.35 -2.74 -14.89
N GLY A 122 7.81 -2.91 -16.11
CA GLY A 122 6.89 -4.01 -16.45
C GLY A 122 5.42 -3.59 -16.53
N VAL A 123 5.13 -2.28 -16.54
CA VAL A 123 3.77 -1.77 -16.75
C VAL A 123 3.35 -2.00 -18.20
N ASP A 124 2.16 -2.57 -18.41
CA ASP A 124 1.47 -2.60 -19.69
C ASP A 124 0.86 -1.22 -19.96
N VAL A 125 1.66 -0.34 -20.56
CA VAL A 125 1.30 1.06 -20.79
C VAL A 125 0.16 1.22 -21.80
N ASP A 126 -0.08 0.23 -22.66
CA ASP A 126 -1.14 0.30 -23.66
C ASP A 126 -2.52 0.09 -23.02
N LYS A 127 -2.56 -0.57 -21.85
CA LYS A 127 -3.78 -0.78 -21.05
C LYS A 127 -3.89 0.12 -19.82
N LEU A 128 -2.81 0.81 -19.44
CA LEU A 128 -2.84 1.70 -18.28
C LEU A 128 -3.71 2.92 -18.57
N LEU A 129 -4.76 3.13 -17.78
CA LEU A 129 -5.54 4.36 -17.86
C LEU A 129 -4.73 5.51 -17.25
N ILE A 130 -4.51 6.59 -18.00
CA ILE A 130 -3.86 7.80 -17.50
C ILE A 130 -4.84 8.97 -17.52
N SER A 131 -4.78 9.80 -16.47
CA SER A 131 -5.39 11.11 -16.44
C SER A 131 -4.37 12.15 -16.01
N GLN A 132 -4.34 13.28 -16.72
CA GLN A 132 -3.53 14.45 -16.39
C GLN A 132 -4.46 15.62 -16.09
N PRO A 133 -4.93 15.74 -14.85
CA PRO A 133 -5.94 16.72 -14.47
C PRO A 133 -5.33 18.12 -14.30
N ASP A 134 -6.14 19.14 -14.57
CA ASP A 134 -5.81 20.55 -14.43
C ASP A 134 -5.95 21.05 -12.98
N SER A 135 -6.75 20.40 -12.13
CA SER A 135 -7.00 20.82 -10.75
C SER A 135 -7.17 19.67 -9.76
N ALA A 136 -7.03 19.98 -8.46
CA ALA A 136 -7.22 19.03 -7.37
C ALA A 136 -8.62 18.39 -7.37
N GLU A 137 -9.65 19.22 -7.57
CA GLU A 137 -11.04 18.79 -7.61
C GLU A 137 -11.26 17.82 -8.77
N GLN A 138 -10.78 18.17 -9.97
CA GLN A 138 -10.90 17.33 -11.16
C GLN A 138 -10.16 15.99 -10.96
N ALA A 139 -8.94 16.01 -10.42
CA ALA A 139 -8.17 14.81 -10.13
C ALA A 139 -8.93 13.84 -9.20
N LEU A 140 -9.50 14.37 -8.12
CA LEU A 140 -10.22 13.58 -7.12
C LEU A 140 -11.60 13.12 -7.62
N GLU A 141 -12.27 13.88 -8.46
CA GLU A 141 -13.52 13.48 -9.13
C GLU A 141 -13.28 12.36 -10.15
N ILE A 142 -12.25 12.47 -11.00
CA ILE A 142 -11.86 11.41 -11.93
C ILE A 142 -11.52 10.14 -11.16
N THR A 143 -10.75 10.26 -10.08
CA THR A 143 -10.45 9.16 -9.16
C THR A 143 -11.73 8.51 -8.62
N GLU A 144 -12.71 9.32 -8.17
CA GLU A 144 -13.99 8.83 -7.67
C GLU A 144 -14.78 8.07 -8.75
N TYR A 145 -14.90 8.63 -9.96
CA TYR A 145 -15.62 8.00 -11.07
C TYR A 145 -15.00 6.66 -11.48
N LEU A 146 -13.67 6.62 -11.60
CA LEU A 146 -12.94 5.42 -11.98
C LEU A 146 -13.10 4.32 -10.94
N ILE A 147 -12.96 4.62 -9.65
CA ILE A 147 -13.15 3.64 -8.58
C ILE A 147 -14.61 3.16 -8.56
N ARG A 148 -15.58 4.07 -8.66
CA ARG A 148 -17.01 3.77 -8.63
C ARG A 148 -17.47 2.84 -9.76
N SER A 149 -16.75 2.81 -10.89
CA SER A 149 -17.02 1.86 -11.98
C SER A 149 -16.91 0.39 -11.54
N GLY A 150 -16.15 0.11 -10.46
CA GLY A 150 -15.87 -1.25 -10.00
C GLY A 150 -14.91 -2.04 -10.90
N ALA A 151 -14.36 -1.41 -11.95
CA ALA A 151 -13.51 -2.08 -12.93
C ALA A 151 -12.02 -2.06 -12.55
N LEU A 152 -11.59 -1.23 -11.60
CA LEU A 152 -10.18 -1.05 -11.24
C LEU A 152 -9.74 -1.87 -10.04
N ASP A 153 -8.61 -2.55 -10.18
CA ASP A 153 -7.90 -3.23 -9.10
C ASP A 153 -7.01 -2.27 -8.31
N ILE A 154 -6.36 -1.34 -9.02
CA ILE A 154 -5.42 -0.38 -8.43
C ILE A 154 -5.55 0.99 -9.10
N ILE A 155 -5.42 2.05 -8.31
CA ILE A 155 -5.34 3.42 -8.79
C ILE A 155 -4.27 4.18 -8.01
N VAL A 156 -3.44 4.94 -8.71
CA VAL A 156 -2.39 5.78 -8.12
C VAL A 156 -2.69 7.25 -8.39
N VAL A 157 -2.52 8.10 -7.38
CA VAL A 157 -2.58 9.56 -7.48
C VAL A 157 -1.19 10.12 -7.18
N ASP A 158 -0.51 10.65 -8.19
CA ASP A 158 0.85 11.20 -8.11
C ASP A 158 0.88 12.69 -8.47
N SER A 159 1.00 13.62 -7.53
CA SER A 159 1.07 13.44 -6.08
C SER A 159 0.14 14.40 -5.35
N VAL A 160 -0.12 14.11 -4.07
CA VAL A 160 -0.94 14.97 -3.21
C VAL A 160 -0.37 16.38 -3.09
N ALA A 161 0.95 16.53 -3.17
CA ALA A 161 1.59 17.84 -3.10
C ALA A 161 1.23 18.72 -4.30
N ALA A 162 0.97 18.11 -5.46
CA ALA A 162 0.60 18.77 -6.71
C ALA A 162 -0.92 18.95 -6.89
N LEU A 163 -1.75 18.46 -5.97
CA LEU A 163 -3.20 18.70 -5.99
C LEU A 163 -3.48 20.17 -5.63
N VAL A 164 -3.36 21.07 -6.60
CA VAL A 164 -3.64 22.50 -6.47
C VAL A 164 -5.13 22.76 -6.71
N PRO A 165 -5.86 23.38 -5.76
CA PRO A 165 -7.27 23.73 -5.93
C PRO A 165 -7.50 24.67 -7.12
N ALA A 166 -8.64 24.54 -7.81
CA ALA A 166 -8.97 25.42 -8.95
C ALA A 166 -8.92 26.91 -8.58
N ALA A 167 -9.43 27.28 -7.40
CA ALA A 167 -9.38 28.66 -6.92
C ALA A 167 -7.94 29.19 -6.73
N GLU A 168 -6.97 28.32 -6.44
CA GLU A 168 -5.56 28.69 -6.29
C GLU A 168 -4.88 28.89 -7.65
N LEU A 169 -5.31 28.13 -8.67
CA LEU A 169 -4.82 28.27 -10.05
C LEU A 169 -5.36 29.53 -10.74
N GLU A 170 -6.61 29.91 -10.44
CA GLU A 170 -7.26 31.10 -10.98
C GLU A 170 -6.90 32.39 -10.22
N GLY A 171 -6.36 32.26 -9.01
CA GLY A 171 -5.99 33.38 -8.14
C GLY A 171 -4.64 34.01 -8.50
N ASP A 172 -4.39 35.19 -7.97
CA ASP A 172 -3.12 35.88 -8.17
C ASP A 172 -2.03 35.32 -7.23
N MET A 173 -0.78 35.37 -7.66
CA MET A 173 0.36 34.99 -6.82
C MET A 173 0.40 35.87 -5.56
N GLY A 174 0.24 35.24 -4.39
CA GLY A 174 0.21 35.92 -3.10
C GLY A 174 -1.16 35.96 -2.44
N ASP A 175 -2.22 35.51 -3.13
CA ASP A 175 -3.54 35.36 -2.53
C ASP A 175 -3.53 34.37 -1.37
N MET A 176 -4.11 34.76 -0.23
CA MET A 176 -4.16 33.94 0.96
C MET A 176 -5.25 32.87 0.86
N GLN A 177 -4.88 31.65 0.46
CA GLN A 177 -5.79 30.50 0.38
C GLN A 177 -5.48 29.46 1.45
N ILE A 178 -5.69 29.83 2.71
CA ILE A 178 -5.25 29.01 3.86
C ILE A 178 -6.02 27.69 3.94
N GLY A 179 -5.31 26.59 3.75
CA GLY A 179 -5.79 25.24 4.05
C GLY A 179 -6.85 24.70 3.08
N LEU A 180 -7.02 25.30 1.91
CA LEU A 180 -8.00 24.89 0.91
C LEU A 180 -7.78 23.43 0.46
N GLN A 181 -6.55 23.09 0.08
CA GLN A 181 -6.15 21.72 -0.28
C GLN A 181 -6.53 20.70 0.82
N ALA A 182 -6.26 21.01 2.09
CA ALA A 182 -6.57 20.10 3.21
C ALA A 182 -8.07 19.87 3.39
N ARG A 183 -8.91 20.88 3.12
CA ARG A 183 -10.38 20.77 3.17
C ARG A 183 -10.90 19.89 2.04
N ILE A 184 -10.42 20.10 0.81
CA ILE A 184 -10.78 19.30 -0.36
C ILE A 184 -10.40 17.83 -0.15
N MET A 185 -9.16 17.57 0.28
CA MET A 185 -8.71 16.21 0.63
C MET A 185 -9.60 15.57 1.69
N SER A 186 -9.98 16.30 2.74
CA SER A 186 -10.85 15.79 3.79
C SER A 186 -12.25 15.42 3.28
N GLN A 187 -12.79 16.20 2.36
CA GLN A 187 -14.09 15.95 1.73
C GLN A 187 -14.03 14.77 0.77
N ALA A 188 -13.02 14.72 -0.10
CA ALA A 188 -12.83 13.65 -1.08
C ALA A 188 -12.60 12.30 -0.40
N LEU A 189 -11.67 12.21 0.56
CA LEU A 189 -11.38 10.95 1.26
C LEU A 189 -12.59 10.41 2.02
N ARG A 190 -13.45 11.29 2.55
CA ARG A 190 -14.71 10.88 3.20
C ARG A 190 -15.67 10.20 2.22
N LYS A 191 -15.75 10.68 0.98
CA LYS A 191 -16.54 10.05 -0.08
C LYS A 191 -15.90 8.76 -0.59
N LEU A 192 -14.60 8.81 -0.89
CA LEU A 192 -13.84 7.73 -1.51
C LEU A 192 -13.75 6.48 -0.63
N THR A 193 -13.56 6.62 0.68
CA THR A 193 -13.29 5.48 1.58
C THR A 193 -14.36 4.39 1.49
N GLY A 194 -15.64 4.77 1.46
CA GLY A 194 -16.74 3.80 1.37
C GLY A 194 -16.84 3.12 0.01
N ILE A 195 -16.47 3.82 -1.07
CA ILE A 195 -16.52 3.30 -2.45
C ILE A 195 -15.35 2.35 -2.66
N ILE A 196 -14.14 2.78 -2.30
CA ILE A 196 -12.89 2.00 -2.33
C ILE A 196 -13.09 0.64 -1.65
N HIS A 197 -13.68 0.63 -0.45
CA HIS A 197 -13.94 -0.62 0.26
C HIS A 197 -14.89 -1.56 -0.51
N LYS A 198 -15.94 -1.02 -1.14
CA LYS A 198 -16.94 -1.81 -1.86
C LYS A 198 -16.42 -2.37 -3.19
N THR A 199 -15.53 -1.64 -3.86
CA THR A 199 -15.00 -2.03 -5.16
C THR A 199 -13.68 -2.79 -5.05
N GLU A 200 -13.16 -2.93 -3.83
CA GLU A 200 -11.89 -3.60 -3.53
C GLU A 200 -10.69 -3.04 -4.31
N THR A 201 -10.78 -1.79 -4.76
CA THR A 201 -9.70 -1.09 -5.45
C THR A 201 -8.62 -0.65 -4.44
N ALA A 202 -7.36 -0.97 -4.68
CA ALA A 202 -6.24 -0.39 -3.93
C ALA A 202 -5.98 1.04 -4.39
N CYS A 203 -6.13 2.02 -3.49
CA CYS A 203 -5.99 3.44 -3.83
C CYS A 203 -4.73 4.02 -3.20
N ILE A 204 -3.71 4.28 -4.02
CA ILE A 204 -2.41 4.77 -3.58
C ILE A 204 -2.35 6.28 -3.80
N PHE A 205 -2.02 7.01 -2.74
CA PHE A 205 -1.61 8.41 -2.83
C PHE A 205 -0.10 8.49 -2.65
N ILE A 206 0.58 9.07 -3.64
CA ILE A 206 1.98 9.47 -3.49
C ILE A 206 2.02 10.84 -2.82
N ASN A 207 2.94 11.02 -1.89
CA ASN A 207 3.11 12.28 -1.20
C ASN A 207 4.59 12.62 -0.99
N GLN A 208 4.85 13.90 -0.80
CA GLN A 208 6.20 14.40 -0.56
C GLN A 208 6.38 14.74 0.92
N LEU A 209 7.64 14.78 1.37
CA LEU A 209 7.97 15.35 2.67
C LEU A 209 8.13 16.88 2.54
N ARG A 210 7.66 17.59 3.55
CA ARG A 210 7.89 19.02 3.79
C ARG A 210 8.31 19.19 5.24
N GLU A 211 8.98 20.30 5.54
CA GLU A 211 9.33 20.65 6.91
C GLU A 211 8.35 21.66 7.47
N LYS A 212 7.86 21.43 8.69
CA LYS A 212 7.06 22.40 9.42
C LYS A 212 7.99 23.43 10.06
N VAL A 213 7.92 24.67 9.57
CA VAL A 213 8.68 25.80 10.13
C VAL A 213 8.33 26.00 11.61
N GLY A 214 9.35 26.26 12.44
CA GLY A 214 9.19 26.59 13.86
C GLY A 214 9.17 25.40 14.82
N VAL A 215 9.43 24.17 14.35
CA VAL A 215 9.61 22.99 15.22
C VAL A 215 11.06 22.95 15.72
N VAL A 216 11.28 23.28 16.99
CA VAL A 216 12.62 23.28 17.62
C VAL A 216 12.94 21.93 18.30
N PHE A 217 11.93 21.10 18.57
CA PHE A 217 12.07 19.79 19.20
C PHE A 217 11.20 18.73 18.51
N GLY A 218 11.75 17.55 18.26
CA GLY A 218 11.08 16.44 17.57
C GLY A 218 11.36 16.39 16.06
N ASN A 219 10.58 15.59 15.32
CA ASN A 219 10.69 15.50 13.86
C ASN A 219 9.87 16.61 13.19
N PRO A 220 10.48 17.54 12.42
CA PRO A 220 9.77 18.60 11.71
C PRO A 220 9.05 18.12 10.45
N GLU A 221 9.30 16.90 9.98
CA GLU A 221 8.76 16.38 8.72
C GLU A 221 7.23 16.16 8.78
N VAL A 222 6.54 16.69 7.77
CA VAL A 222 5.11 16.57 7.56
C VAL A 222 4.81 16.22 6.11
N THR A 223 3.58 15.76 5.84
CA THR A 223 3.11 15.50 4.47
C THR A 223 2.03 16.53 4.10
N PRO A 224 2.03 17.07 2.86
CA PRO A 224 0.98 17.93 2.30
C PRO A 224 -0.42 17.30 2.28
N GLY A 225 -1.45 18.11 2.00
CA GLY A 225 -2.85 17.67 1.96
C GLY A 225 -3.55 17.57 3.33
N GLY A 226 -2.94 18.14 4.38
CA GLY A 226 -3.50 18.14 5.73
C GLY A 226 -3.39 16.78 6.43
N ARG A 227 -4.22 16.57 7.47
CA ARG A 227 -4.15 15.35 8.31
C ARG A 227 -5.06 14.22 7.84
N ALA A 228 -6.02 14.49 6.97
CA ALA A 228 -7.06 13.53 6.59
C ALA A 228 -6.46 12.25 6.01
N LEU A 229 -5.55 12.36 5.03
CA LEU A 229 -4.91 11.20 4.40
C LEU A 229 -4.25 10.30 5.44
N LYS A 230 -3.51 10.88 6.40
CA LYS A 230 -2.87 10.12 7.48
C LYS A 230 -3.85 9.27 8.29
N PHE A 231 -5.10 9.72 8.48
CA PHE A 231 -6.12 8.97 9.22
C PHE A 231 -6.82 7.92 8.36
N TYR A 232 -7.17 8.28 7.13
CA TYR A 232 -7.87 7.41 6.18
C TYR A 232 -6.99 6.28 5.63
N SER A 233 -5.69 6.52 5.41
CA SER A 233 -4.78 5.47 4.95
C SER A 233 -4.74 4.29 5.91
N SER A 234 -4.92 3.08 5.40
CA SER A 234 -4.73 1.85 6.17
C SER A 234 -3.26 1.49 6.30
N VAL A 235 -2.49 1.77 5.25
CA VAL A 235 -1.05 1.57 5.20
C VAL A 235 -0.37 2.90 4.87
N ARG A 236 0.73 3.20 5.55
CA ARG A 236 1.60 4.33 5.22
C ARG A 236 3.04 3.86 5.14
N ILE A 237 3.71 4.15 4.03
CA ILE A 237 5.08 3.71 3.74
C ILE A 237 5.97 4.96 3.60
N ASP A 238 6.99 5.07 4.46
CA ASP A 238 8.04 6.09 4.39
C ASP A 238 9.23 5.52 3.61
N LEU A 239 9.52 6.09 2.43
CA LEU A 239 10.65 5.73 1.60
C LEU A 239 11.81 6.72 1.79
N ARG A 240 13.00 6.17 2.09
CA ARG A 240 14.24 6.95 2.17
C ARG A 240 15.37 6.26 1.44
N ARG A 241 16.08 7.03 0.61
CA ARG A 241 17.35 6.58 0.03
C ARG A 241 18.37 6.37 1.15
N VAL A 242 19.03 5.22 1.15
CA VAL A 242 20.08 4.86 2.10
C VAL A 242 21.44 5.10 1.45
N GLU A 243 21.68 4.47 0.30
CA GLU A 243 22.95 4.54 -0.40
C GLU A 243 22.79 4.32 -1.91
N ALA A 244 23.86 4.61 -2.65
CA ALA A 244 23.93 4.35 -4.08
C ALA A 244 24.43 2.92 -4.35
N VAL A 245 23.78 2.20 -5.27
CA VAL A 245 24.25 0.89 -5.76
C VAL A 245 25.24 1.16 -6.89
N LYS A 246 26.47 0.65 -6.76
CA LYS A 246 27.56 0.89 -7.71
C LYS A 246 28.12 -0.40 -8.30
N VAL A 247 28.54 -0.34 -9.57
CA VAL A 247 29.39 -1.35 -10.20
C VAL A 247 30.62 -0.63 -10.74
N GLY A 248 31.78 -0.90 -10.16
CA GLY A 248 32.98 -0.09 -10.42
C GLY A 248 32.76 1.35 -9.96
N GLN A 249 32.87 2.30 -10.89
CA GLN A 249 32.62 3.73 -10.63
C GLN A 249 31.19 4.17 -10.96
N ASP A 250 30.43 3.36 -11.69
CA ASP A 250 29.10 3.73 -12.17
C ASP A 250 28.03 3.51 -11.10
N ILE A 251 27.16 4.51 -10.90
CA ILE A 251 25.97 4.38 -10.08
C ILE A 251 24.84 3.80 -10.93
N ILE A 252 24.41 2.59 -10.59
CA ILE A 252 23.42 1.83 -11.37
C ILE A 252 22.04 1.76 -10.70
N GLY A 253 21.93 2.26 -9.47
CA GLY A 253 20.68 2.27 -8.72
C GLY A 253 20.83 2.86 -7.33
N ASN A 254 19.78 2.73 -6.53
CA ASN A 254 19.72 3.19 -5.15
C ASN A 254 19.20 2.09 -4.23
N ARG A 255 19.84 1.94 -3.07
CA ARG A 255 19.26 1.21 -1.95
C ARG A 255 18.28 2.15 -1.24
N VAL A 256 17.05 1.70 -1.07
CA VAL A 256 15.96 2.46 -0.45
C VAL A 256 15.41 1.67 0.71
N ARG A 257 15.23 2.32 1.85
CA ARG A 257 14.55 1.76 3.00
C ARG A 257 13.09 2.17 2.97
N ALA A 258 12.20 1.19 2.98
CA ALA A 258 10.78 1.35 3.13
C ALA A 258 10.37 1.02 4.58
N ARG A 259 9.83 2.00 5.29
CA ARG A 259 9.32 1.81 6.66
C ARG A 259 7.80 1.87 6.66
N VAL A 260 7.15 0.81 7.15
CA VAL A 260 5.69 0.77 7.32
C VAL A 260 5.33 1.52 8.60
N VAL A 261 5.12 2.85 8.50
CA VAL A 261 4.86 3.71 9.67
C VAL A 261 3.41 3.62 10.17
N LYS A 262 2.51 3.04 9.38
CA LYS A 262 1.14 2.71 9.77
C LYS A 262 0.72 1.45 9.04
N ASN A 263 0.10 0.52 9.76
CA ASN A 263 -0.48 -0.70 9.21
C ASN A 263 -1.75 -1.03 10.02
N LYS A 264 -2.91 -1.08 9.34
CA LYS A 264 -4.20 -1.49 9.93
C LYS A 264 -4.58 -2.94 9.60
N VAL A 265 -3.75 -3.65 8.84
CA VAL A 265 -4.05 -5.00 8.33
C VAL A 265 -3.05 -6.05 8.83
N ALA A 266 -1.89 -5.62 9.34
CA ALA A 266 -0.95 -6.44 10.10
C ALA A 266 -0.12 -5.57 11.06
N ALA A 267 0.90 -6.18 11.68
CA ALA A 267 1.81 -5.48 12.59
C ALA A 267 2.51 -4.28 11.89
N PRO A 268 2.46 -3.07 12.48
CA PRO A 268 3.15 -1.90 11.94
C PRO A 268 4.65 -1.88 12.31
N PHE A 269 5.37 -0.88 11.80
CA PHE A 269 6.76 -0.53 12.13
C PHE A 269 7.85 -1.49 11.63
N ARG A 270 7.48 -2.51 10.87
CA ARG A 270 8.42 -3.29 10.06
C ARG A 270 9.09 -2.42 8.99
N LYS A 271 10.28 -2.84 8.59
CA LYS A 271 11.11 -2.17 7.59
C LYS A 271 11.50 -3.18 6.53
N ALA A 272 11.66 -2.72 5.31
CA ALA A 272 12.21 -3.48 4.20
C ALA A 272 13.28 -2.65 3.51
N GLU A 273 14.33 -3.30 3.03
CA GLU A 273 15.32 -2.66 2.16
C GLU A 273 15.11 -3.14 0.73
N LEU A 274 15.13 -2.19 -0.19
CA LEU A 274 14.80 -2.33 -1.60
C LEU A 274 16.01 -1.86 -2.41
N GLU A 275 16.32 -2.53 -3.52
CA GLU A 275 17.21 -1.97 -4.54
C GLU A 275 16.38 -1.50 -5.72
N ILE A 276 16.47 -0.21 -6.03
CA ILE A 276 15.84 0.39 -7.21
C ILE A 276 16.92 0.63 -8.24
N MET A 277 16.92 -0.19 -9.30
CA MET A 277 17.85 -0.14 -10.41
C MET A 277 17.31 0.78 -11.50
N PHE A 278 18.13 1.72 -11.98
CA PHE A 278 17.65 2.73 -12.94
C PHE A 278 17.15 2.15 -14.27
N LYS A 279 17.60 0.94 -14.63
CA LYS A 279 17.25 0.27 -15.89
C LYS A 279 16.30 -0.91 -15.72
N SER A 280 15.81 -1.20 -14.51
CA SER A 280 14.92 -2.34 -14.29
C SER A 280 13.98 -2.22 -13.10
N GLY A 281 13.86 -1.04 -12.48
CA GLY A 281 12.98 -0.84 -11.33
C GLY A 281 13.45 -1.60 -10.09
N ILE A 282 12.50 -2.07 -9.29
CA ILE A 282 12.77 -2.79 -8.04
C ILE A 282 13.39 -4.16 -8.34
N SER A 283 14.56 -4.45 -7.78
CA SER A 283 15.19 -5.76 -7.93
C SER A 283 14.63 -6.76 -6.91
N LYS A 284 13.79 -7.65 -7.42
CA LYS A 284 13.30 -8.82 -6.69
C LYS A 284 14.46 -9.75 -6.30
N GLU A 285 15.38 -9.99 -7.23
CA GLU A 285 16.53 -10.88 -7.02
C GLU A 285 17.46 -10.35 -5.93
N GLY A 286 17.72 -9.04 -5.90
CA GLY A 286 18.52 -8.42 -4.85
C GLY A 286 17.91 -8.63 -3.46
N SER A 287 16.58 -8.50 -3.36
CA SER A 287 15.82 -8.73 -2.12
C SER A 287 15.84 -10.19 -1.70
N LEU A 288 15.72 -11.13 -2.65
CA LEU A 288 15.82 -12.58 -2.38
C LEU A 288 17.20 -12.97 -1.85
N LEU A 289 18.27 -12.38 -2.39
CA LEU A 289 19.62 -12.62 -1.90
C LEU A 289 19.82 -12.14 -0.46
N ASP A 290 19.31 -10.95 -0.13
CA ASP A 290 19.45 -10.40 1.23
C ASP A 290 18.64 -11.22 2.23
N LEU A 291 17.36 -11.45 1.96
CA LEU A 291 16.47 -12.23 2.81
C LEU A 291 16.94 -13.68 2.95
N GLY A 292 17.38 -14.28 1.84
CA GLY A 292 17.87 -15.65 1.83
C GLY A 292 19.13 -15.83 2.67
N VAL A 293 20.03 -14.84 2.68
CA VAL A 293 21.20 -14.89 3.58
C VAL A 293 20.79 -14.65 5.02
N GLU A 294 19.89 -13.70 5.28
CA GLU A 294 19.41 -13.36 6.62
C GLU A 294 18.71 -14.55 7.30
N ASN A 295 17.86 -15.28 6.56
CA ASN A 295 17.10 -16.41 7.10
C ASN A 295 17.80 -17.78 6.93
N GLY A 296 19.01 -17.80 6.35
CA GLY A 296 19.80 -19.02 6.16
C GLY A 296 19.41 -19.91 4.97
N THR A 297 18.44 -19.50 4.14
CA THR A 297 18.07 -20.20 2.90
C THR A 297 19.23 -20.20 1.89
N ILE A 298 19.97 -19.10 1.80
CA ILE A 298 21.13 -18.93 0.94
C ILE A 298 22.38 -18.90 1.81
N ARG A 299 23.32 -19.82 1.54
CA ARG A 299 24.60 -19.86 2.24
C ARG A 299 25.58 -18.90 1.59
N LYS A 300 26.26 -18.11 2.41
CA LYS A 300 27.34 -17.21 1.99
C LYS A 300 28.67 -17.68 2.59
N SER A 301 29.60 -18.12 1.75
CA SER A 301 30.95 -18.53 2.13
C SER A 301 31.98 -17.57 1.55
N GLY A 302 32.46 -16.63 2.37
CA GLY A 302 33.29 -15.53 1.92
C GLY A 302 32.53 -14.64 0.93
N SER A 303 32.99 -14.61 -0.33
CA SER A 303 32.30 -13.88 -1.42
C SER A 303 31.32 -14.74 -2.22
N PHE A 304 31.26 -16.06 -1.99
CA PHE A 304 30.40 -16.95 -2.78
C PHE A 304 29.01 -17.12 -2.17
N TYR A 305 28.00 -17.14 -3.04
CA TYR A 305 26.62 -17.41 -2.68
C TYR A 305 26.19 -18.76 -3.26
N SER A 306 25.47 -19.55 -2.47
CA SER A 306 24.95 -20.87 -2.86
C SER A 306 23.58 -21.10 -2.26
N TYR A 307 22.70 -21.72 -3.04
CA TYR A 307 21.41 -22.24 -2.61
C TYR A 307 21.45 -23.76 -2.74
N ASP A 308 21.24 -24.47 -1.64
CA ASP A 308 21.51 -25.92 -1.54
C ASP A 308 22.88 -26.31 -2.11
N ASN A 309 22.88 -27.09 -3.21
CA ASN A 309 24.09 -27.54 -3.91
C ASN A 309 24.42 -26.69 -5.14
N VAL A 310 23.61 -25.66 -5.44
CA VAL A 310 23.78 -24.80 -6.61
C VAL A 310 24.56 -23.55 -6.22
N ARG A 311 25.65 -23.29 -6.94
CA ARG A 311 26.44 -22.07 -6.78
C ARG A 311 25.81 -20.94 -7.59
N LEU A 312 25.32 -19.91 -6.91
CA LEU A 312 24.65 -18.77 -7.54
C LEU A 312 25.65 -17.81 -8.19
N GLY A 313 26.81 -17.61 -7.55
CA GLY A 313 27.84 -16.72 -8.09
C GLY A 313 28.91 -16.29 -7.09
N GLN A 314 29.90 -15.55 -7.60
CA GLN A 314 30.89 -14.85 -6.80
C GLN A 314 30.51 -13.37 -6.66
N GLY A 315 30.22 -12.96 -5.44
CA GLY A 315 29.72 -11.63 -5.13
C GLY A 315 28.22 -11.49 -5.39
N ARG A 316 27.66 -10.42 -4.84
CA ARG A 316 26.22 -10.13 -4.88
C ARG A 316 25.70 -9.94 -6.31
N GLU A 317 26.42 -9.14 -7.11
CA GLU A 317 25.99 -8.77 -8.46
C GLU A 317 25.92 -9.98 -9.41
N ALA A 318 26.95 -10.84 -9.41
CA ALA A 318 26.95 -12.05 -10.23
C ALA A 318 25.80 -13.00 -9.83
N SER A 319 25.55 -13.13 -8.53
CA SER A 319 24.47 -13.97 -8.00
C SER A 319 23.09 -13.41 -8.36
N ARG A 320 22.93 -12.08 -8.37
CA ARG A 320 21.70 -11.40 -8.80
C ARG A 320 21.43 -11.68 -10.28
N GLN A 321 22.44 -11.53 -11.12
CA GLN A 321 22.32 -11.79 -12.56
C GLN A 321 22.00 -13.26 -12.83
N PHE A 322 22.56 -14.19 -12.05
CA PHE A 322 22.21 -15.60 -12.11
C PHE A 322 20.72 -15.84 -11.84
N LEU A 323 20.17 -15.29 -10.75
CA LEU A 323 18.73 -15.44 -10.42
C LEU A 323 17.81 -14.75 -11.43
N LYS A 324 18.29 -13.69 -12.09
CA LYS A 324 17.53 -13.00 -13.13
C LYS A 324 17.33 -13.88 -14.38
N VAL A 325 18.31 -14.73 -14.69
CA VAL A 325 18.25 -15.64 -15.85
C VAL A 325 17.59 -16.97 -15.48
N ASN A 326 17.83 -17.48 -14.27
CA ASN A 326 17.33 -18.78 -13.80
C ASN A 326 16.10 -18.59 -12.90
N THR A 327 14.96 -18.36 -13.53
CA THR A 327 13.70 -18.02 -12.84
C THR A 327 13.14 -19.19 -12.02
N ASP A 328 13.41 -20.42 -12.43
CA ASP A 328 13.06 -21.64 -11.69
C ASP A 328 13.67 -21.67 -10.29
N ILE A 329 14.99 -21.42 -10.19
CA ILE A 329 15.69 -21.36 -8.90
C ILE A 329 15.24 -20.14 -8.11
N ARG A 330 15.06 -18.99 -8.77
CA ARG A 330 14.55 -17.77 -8.13
C ARG A 330 13.21 -18.01 -7.45
N ASP A 331 12.29 -18.67 -8.15
CA ASP A 331 10.92 -18.90 -7.66
C ASP A 331 10.92 -19.96 -6.54
N GLN A 332 11.80 -20.98 -6.59
CA GLN A 332 12.03 -21.92 -5.48
C GLN A 332 12.53 -21.22 -4.21
N ILE A 333 13.52 -20.33 -4.36
CA ILE A 333 14.06 -19.53 -3.25
C ILE A 333 12.94 -18.66 -2.66
N GLU A 334 12.17 -17.96 -3.50
CA GLU A 334 11.04 -17.14 -3.05
C GLU A 334 10.01 -17.96 -2.27
N ALA A 335 9.59 -19.10 -2.80
CA ALA A 335 8.61 -19.97 -2.13
C ALA A 335 9.14 -20.43 -0.76
N THR A 336 10.42 -20.79 -0.68
CA THR A 336 11.07 -21.19 0.58
C THR A 336 11.07 -20.04 1.60
N ILE A 337 11.41 -18.82 1.17
CA ILE A 337 11.42 -17.64 2.03
C ILE A 337 10.02 -17.30 2.54
N ARG A 338 9.00 -17.35 1.68
CA ARG A 338 7.60 -17.06 2.06
C ARG A 338 7.08 -18.09 3.08
N ASN A 339 7.25 -19.38 2.79
CA ASN A 339 6.81 -20.46 3.68
C ASN A 339 7.55 -20.45 5.03
N GLY A 340 8.85 -20.11 5.02
CA GLY A 340 9.66 -19.99 6.22
C GLY A 340 9.13 -18.94 7.20
N GLN A 341 8.58 -17.82 6.71
CA GLN A 341 8.03 -16.79 7.60
C GLN A 341 6.66 -17.15 8.17
N ASP A 342 5.79 -17.84 7.42
CA ASP A 342 4.46 -18.25 7.93
C ASP A 342 4.58 -19.11 9.20
N THR A 343 5.61 -19.96 9.29
CA THR A 343 5.88 -20.77 10.49
C THR A 343 6.37 -19.96 11.70
N VAL A 344 7.13 -18.89 11.48
CA VAL A 344 7.63 -18.01 12.56
C VAL A 344 6.51 -17.11 13.10
N THR A 345 5.68 -16.53 12.22
CA THR A 345 4.53 -15.72 12.64
C THR A 345 3.47 -16.52 13.39
N ALA A 346 3.27 -17.81 13.04
CA ALA A 346 2.41 -18.71 13.79
C ALA A 346 2.94 -19.00 15.20
N ALA A 347 4.26 -19.15 15.36
CA ALA A 347 4.89 -19.40 16.66
C ALA A 347 4.87 -18.18 17.60
N GLU A 348 5.00 -16.96 17.05
CA GLU A 348 4.90 -15.72 17.84
C GLU A 348 3.47 -15.44 18.33
N GLY A 349 2.45 -15.89 17.59
CA GLY A 349 1.04 -15.76 17.98
C GLY A 349 0.57 -16.70 19.09
N VAL A 350 1.31 -17.79 19.35
CA VAL A 350 0.95 -18.79 20.38
C VAL A 350 1.57 -18.45 21.75
N ASN A 351 2.66 -17.69 21.78
CA ASN A 351 3.41 -17.42 23.02
C ASN A 351 2.86 -16.28 23.89
N THR A 352 1.73 -15.66 23.53
CA THR A 352 1.12 -14.57 24.33
C THR A 352 0.03 -15.02 25.30
N GLU A 353 -0.35 -16.31 25.34
CA GLU A 353 -1.44 -16.78 26.23
C GLU A 353 -1.01 -17.53 27.50
N THR A 354 0.29 -17.69 27.79
CA THR A 354 0.72 -18.57 28.92
C THR A 354 1.52 -17.91 30.04
N SER A 355 1.45 -16.60 30.23
CA SER A 355 2.15 -15.94 31.34
C SER A 355 1.24 -15.09 32.23
N THR A 356 0.19 -15.71 32.80
CA THR A 356 -0.44 -15.21 34.02
C THR A 356 -0.95 -16.37 34.87
N GLN A 357 -0.08 -16.99 35.65
CA GLN A 357 -0.43 -17.65 36.92
C GLN A 357 0.86 -18.07 37.65
N LYS A 358 1.28 -17.24 38.60
CA LYS A 358 1.77 -17.67 39.92
C LYS A 358 1.71 -16.49 40.89
#